data_AF-F9PE59-F1
#
_entry.id   AF-F9PE59-F1
#
_cell.length_a   1.000
_cell.length_b   1.000
_cell.length_c   1.000
_cell.angle_alpha   90.00
_cell.angle_beta   90.00
_cell.angle_gamma   90.00
#
_symmetry.space_group_name_H-M   'P 1'
#
loop_
_entity.id
_entity.type
_entity.pdbx_description
1 polymer ?
#
loop_
_entity_poly.entity_id
_entity_poly.type
_entity_poly.pdbx_seq_one_letter_code
_entity_poly.pdbx_strand_id
1 'polypeptide(L)' 'MKISGTRSIITFDYENGYVLKAKGELLTDGSFTVYRSSIQNWEPPYNHIRITQNEIDKLVEEVDSMMTEQTIQIEFI' A
#
# COMPACT_ATOMS: atom_id res chain seq x y z
N MET A 1 -10.69 -2.51 2.47
CA MET A 1 -9.26 -2.86 2.49
C MET A 1 -8.75 -2.81 3.93
N LYS A 2 -7.88 -3.74 4.32
CA LYS A 2 -7.08 -3.65 5.55
C LYS A 2 -5.66 -3.27 5.20
N ILE A 3 -5.15 -2.25 5.87
CA ILE A 3 -3.79 -1.77 5.71
C ILE A 3 -3.01 -2.16 6.96
N SER A 4 -1.90 -2.86 6.77
CA SER A 4 -1.00 -3.27 7.85
C SER A 4 0.44 -3.14 7.40
N GLY A 5 1.38 -3.05 8.34
CA GLY A 5 2.77 -2.84 7.98
C GLY A 5 3.75 -3.27 9.05
N THR A 6 5.00 -3.35 8.62
CA THR A 6 6.19 -3.44 9.46
C THR A 6 6.97 -2.12 9.31
N ARG A 7 8.23 -2.07 9.76
CA ARG A 7 9.07 -0.87 9.57
C ARG A 7 9.42 -0.58 8.11
N SER A 8 9.39 -1.57 7.22
CA SER A 8 9.92 -1.45 5.85
C SER A 8 8.99 -1.97 4.75
N ILE A 9 7.84 -2.55 5.13
CA ILE A 9 6.86 -3.12 4.21
C ILE A 9 5.47 -2.72 4.67
N ILE A 10 4.65 -2.29 3.72
CA ILE A 10 3.20 -2.11 3.91
C ILE A 10 2.46 -3.15 3.08
N THR A 11 1.32 -3.61 3.60
CA THR A 11 0.44 -4.61 3.00
C THR A 11 -0.96 -4.04 2.88
N PHE A 12 -1.50 -4.09 1.66
CA PHE A 12 -2.86 -3.70 1.32
C PHE A 12 -3.65 -4.98 1.01
N ASP A 13 -4.48 -5.41 1.95
CA ASP A 13 -5.34 -6.58 1.81
C ASP A 13 -6.75 -6.13 1.40
N TYR A 14 -7.19 -6.51 0.19
CA TYR A 14 -8.51 -6.17 -0.33
C TYR A 14 -9.63 -7.04 0.25
N GLU A 15 -9.31 -8.01 1.12
CA GLU A 15 -10.24 -8.91 1.80
C GLU A 15 -11.07 -9.81 0.86
N ASN A 16 -10.61 -9.95 -0.39
CA ASN A 16 -11.19 -10.79 -1.44
C ASN A 16 -10.17 -11.76 -2.06
N GLY A 17 -9.04 -11.96 -1.38
CA GLY A 17 -7.93 -12.81 -1.83
C GLY A 17 -6.84 -12.08 -2.62
N TYR A 18 -7.05 -10.79 -2.96
CA TYR A 18 -6.02 -9.94 -3.56
C TYR A 18 -5.26 -9.18 -2.49
N VAL A 19 -3.93 -9.29 -2.52
CA VAL A 19 -3.04 -8.62 -1.57
C VAL A 19 -1.90 -7.95 -2.33
N LEU A 20 -1.60 -6.71 -1.98
CA LEU A 20 -0.41 -6.00 -2.45
C LEU A 20 0.55 -5.76 -1.32
N LYS A 21 1.84 -5.87 -1.63
CA LYS A 21 2.92 -5.41 -0.75
C LYS A 21 3.77 -4.37 -1.45
N ALA A 22 4.17 -3.37 -0.68
CA ALA A 22 5.06 -2.33 -1.13
C ALA A 22 6.18 -2.13 -0.10
N LYS A 23 7.35 -1.76 -0.59
CA LYS A 23 8.43 -1.25 0.25
C LYS A 23 8.10 0.17 0.69
N GLY A 24 8.58 0.50 1.87
CA GLY A 24 8.43 1.81 2.45
C GLY A 24 9.24 1.97 3.71
N GLU A 25 8.92 2.99 4.49
CA GLU A 25 9.59 3.32 5.73
C GLU A 25 8.62 3.91 6.74
N LEU A 26 8.63 3.38 7.96
CA LEU A 26 7.97 4.02 9.10
C LEU A 26 8.87 5.14 9.63
N LEU A 27 8.40 6.38 9.51
CA LEU A 27 9.12 7.58 9.94
C LEU A 27 9.01 7.79 11.45
N THR A 28 9.89 8.64 11.99
CA THR A 28 9.94 8.93 13.43
C THR A 28 8.73 9.68 13.97
N ASP A 29 7.99 10.37 13.10
CA ASP A 29 6.73 11.04 13.43
C ASP A 29 5.52 10.09 13.43
N GLY A 30 5.74 8.80 13.11
CA GLY A 30 4.73 7.77 13.06
C GLY A 30 4.00 7.65 11.73
N SER A 31 4.31 8.51 10.75
CA SER A 31 3.83 8.36 9.37
C SER A 31 4.58 7.26 8.62
N PHE A 32 4.00 6.77 7.53
CA PHE A 32 4.60 5.73 6.70
C PHE A 32 4.73 6.19 5.25
N THR A 33 5.95 6.19 4.73
CA THR A 33 6.20 6.47 3.32
C THR A 33 6.18 5.19 2.51
N VAL A 34 5.47 5.16 1.39
CA VAL A 34 5.35 4.01 0.47
C VAL A 34 6.02 4.36 -0.85
N TYR A 35 6.95 3.52 -1.30
CA TYR A 35 7.60 3.71 -2.59
C TYR A 35 6.72 3.12 -3.70
N ARG A 36 6.10 3.98 -4.51
CA ARG A 36 5.20 3.57 -5.61
C ARG A 36 5.89 2.64 -6.59
N SER A 37 7.17 2.89 -6.86
CA SER A 37 8.03 2.07 -7.73
C SER A 37 8.21 0.62 -7.25
N SER A 38 7.92 0.34 -5.98
CA SER A 38 7.99 -1.01 -5.41
C SER A 38 6.70 -1.83 -5.59
N ILE A 39 5.60 -1.19 -6.00
CA ILE A 39 4.32 -1.85 -6.30
C ILE A 39 4.41 -2.39 -7.72
N GLN A 40 4.58 -3.71 -7.86
CA GLN A 40 4.82 -4.34 -9.16
C GLN A 40 3.84 -5.46 -9.48
N ASN A 41 3.60 -6.37 -8.53
CA ASN A 41 2.79 -7.56 -8.73
C ASN A 41 1.90 -7.78 -7.50
N TRP A 42 0.78 -8.45 -7.69
CA TRP A 42 0.00 -9.00 -6.58
C TRP A 42 0.83 -10.06 -5.82
N GLU A 43 0.44 -10.35 -4.58
CA GLU A 43 0.95 -11.52 -3.86
C GLU A 43 0.36 -12.82 -4.45
N PRO A 44 0.97 -14.00 -4.18
CA PRO A 44 0.41 -15.29 -4.60
C PRO A 44 -1.05 -15.45 -4.15
N PRO A 45 -1.90 -16.06 -5.00
CA PRO A 45 -1.59 -16.79 -6.24
C PRO A 45 -1.52 -15.92 -7.51
N TYR A 46 -1.70 -14.60 -7.41
CA TYR A 46 -1.85 -13.70 -8.56
C TYR A 46 -0.56 -12.97 -8.94
N ASN A 47 0.59 -13.38 -8.39
CA ASN A 47 1.89 -12.72 -8.59
C ASN A 47 2.41 -12.71 -10.04
N HIS A 48 1.78 -13.45 -10.94
CA HIS A 48 2.04 -13.39 -12.38
C HIS A 48 1.35 -12.19 -13.06
N ILE A 49 0.41 -11.52 -12.39
CA ILE A 49 -0.30 -10.34 -12.86
C ILE A 49 0.44 -9.09 -12.36
N ARG A 50 0.83 -8.23 -13.31
CA ARG A 50 1.52 -6.97 -13.04
C ARG A 50 0.51 -5.86 -12.78
N ILE A 51 0.79 -5.02 -11.79
CA ILE A 51 0.02 -3.81 -11.48
C ILE A 51 0.35 -2.71 -12.48
N THR A 52 -0.68 -2.10 -13.03
CA THR A 52 -0.59 -0.94 -13.92
C THR A 52 -0.49 0.36 -13.12
N GLN A 53 0.03 1.42 -13.74
CA GLN A 53 0.11 2.72 -13.07
C GLN A 53 -1.28 3.24 -12.65
N ASN A 54 -2.30 3.04 -13.47
CA ASN A 54 -3.67 3.43 -13.14
C ASN A 54 -4.24 2.64 -11.95
N GLU A 55 -3.83 1.38 -11.74
CA GLU A 55 -4.19 0.64 -10.52
C GLU A 55 -3.45 1.17 -9.30
N ILE A 56 -2.19 1.61 -9.44
CA ILE A 56 -1.47 2.30 -8.36
C ILE A 56 -2.17 3.62 -8.04
N ASP A 57 -2.54 4.43 -9.03
CA ASP A 57 -3.25 5.69 -8.83
C ASP A 57 -4.56 5.48 -8.06
N LYS A 58 -5.35 4.46 -8.43
CA LYS A 58 -6.57 4.08 -7.70
C LYS A 58 -6.30 3.61 -6.26
N LEU A 59 -5.22 2.87 -6.04
CA LEU A 59 -4.81 2.47 -4.70
C LEU A 59 -4.50 3.71 -3.85
N VAL A 60 -3.79 4.70 -4.39
CA VAL A 60 -3.49 5.96 -3.70
C VAL A 60 -4.79 6.68 -3.33
N GLU A 61 -5.70 6.86 -4.29
CA GLU A 61 -7.01 7.51 -4.04
C GLU A 61 -7.83 6.77 -2.97
N GLU A 62 -7.86 5.43 -3.01
CA GLU A 62 -8.58 4.62 -2.03
C GLU A 62 -7.97 4.78 -0.63
N VAL A 63 -6.64 4.71 -0.51
CA VAL A 63 -5.93 4.90 0.76
C VAL A 63 -6.14 6.31 1.31
N ASP A 64 -6.03 7.34 0.47
CA ASP A 64 -6.28 8.74 0.85
C ASP A 64 -7.70 8.92 1.38
N SER A 65 -8.69 8.28 0.76
CA SER A 65 -10.09 8.35 1.20
C SER A 65 -10.36 7.66 2.54
N MET A 66 -9.49 6.73 2.96
CA MET A 66 -9.59 6.00 4.22
C MET A 66 -8.86 6.69 5.37
N MET A 67 -7.94 7.62 5.07
CA MET A 67 -7.16 8.33 6.08
C MET A 67 -8.02 9.35 6.84
N THR A 68 -7.77 9.43 8.15
CA THR A 68 -8.34 10.43 9.04
C THR A 68 -7.23 10.96 9.94
N GLU A 69 -7.49 12.01 10.72
CA GLU A 69 -6.53 12.53 11.71
C GLU A 69 -6.13 11.50 12.78
N GLN A 70 -6.93 10.43 12.97
CA GLN A 70 -6.71 9.40 13.99
C GLN A 70 -5.96 8.18 13.45
N THR A 71 -5.75 8.09 12.14
CA THR A 71 -5.01 6.98 11.51
C THR A 71 -3.56 7.37 11.26
N ILE A 72 -2.70 6.36 11.09
CA ILE A 72 -1.35 6.56 10.56
C ILE A 72 -1.48 7.23 9.19
N GLN A 73 -0.71 8.30 9.00
CA GLN A 73 -0.61 8.99 7.72
C GLN A 73 0.29 8.18 6.79
N ILE A 74 -0.15 7.99 5.55
CA ILE A 74 0.54 7.22 4.53
C ILE A 74 0.81 8.15 3.35
N GLU A 75 2.08 8.30 2.97
CA GLU A 75 2.48 9.13 1.83
C GLU A 75 3.09 8.25 0.74
N PHE A 76 2.63 8.41 -0.49
CA PHE A 76 3.15 7.68 -1.64
C PHE A 76 4.15 8.53 -2.44
N ILE A 77 5.37 8.02 -2.62
CA ILE A 77 6.46 8.69 -3.36
C ILE A 77 7.04 7.85 -4.51
#